data_AF-A0A822ABD2-F1
#
_entry.id   AF-A0A822ABD2-F1
#
_cell.length_a   1.000
_cell.length_b   1.000
_cell.length_c   1.000
_cell.angle_alpha   90.00
_cell.angle_beta   90.00
_cell.angle_gamma   90.00
#
_symmetry.space_group_name_H-M   'P 1'
#
loop_
_entity.id
_entity.type
_entity.pdbx_description
1 polymer ?
#
loop_
_entity_poly.entity_id
_entity_poly.type
_entity_poly.pdbx_seq_one_letter_code
_entity_poly.pdbx_strand_id
1 'polypeptide(L)'
;IDLTMACSILQKQIDIIQGSSDNLIIPSEYQQLLDSSSQSLKQSLGECFICLSEEKQLACMPCGHLCACVPCGYALRSCPICRQKIRCFMRISS
;
A
#
# COMPACT_ATOMS: atom_id res chain seq x y z
N ILE A 1 -24.19 3.78 26.49
CA ILE A 1 -23.10 3.71 25.47
C ILE A 1 -23.67 2.89 24.34
N ASP A 2 -24.14 3.58 23.30
CA ASP A 2 -24.91 2.98 22.22
C ASP A 2 -24.00 2.05 21.39
N LEU A 3 -24.42 0.80 21.21
CA LEU A 3 -23.65 -0.20 20.45
C LEU A 3 -23.38 0.28 19.00
N THR A 4 -24.24 1.15 18.45
CA THR A 4 -24.04 1.74 17.12
C THR A 4 -22.86 2.71 17.06
N MET A 5 -22.60 3.46 18.14
CA MET A 5 -21.45 4.37 18.24
C MET A 5 -20.14 3.59 18.35
N ALA A 6 -20.13 2.48 19.09
CA ALA A 6 -18.98 1.59 19.17
C ALA A 6 -18.69 0.93 17.81
N CYS A 7 -19.71 0.50 17.07
CA CYS A 7 -19.57 -0.04 15.72
C CYS A 7 -18.98 0.99 14.74
N SER A 8 -19.43 2.24 14.81
CA SER A 8 -18.95 3.31 13.93
C SER A 8 -17.48 3.66 14.17
N ILE A 9 -17.04 3.63 15.43
CA ILE A 9 -15.64 3.88 15.80
C ILE A 9 -14.75 2.73 15.32
N LEU A 10 -15.18 1.48 15.52
CA LEU A 10 -14.43 0.31 15.08
C LEU A 10 -14.35 0.24 13.54
N GLN A 11 -15.44 0.60 12.85
CA GLN A 11 -15.46 0.63 11.38
C GLN A 11 -14.47 1.68 10.84
N LYS A 12 -14.44 2.89 11.41
CA LYS A 12 -13.46 3.92 11.04
C LYS A 12 -12.01 3.48 11.30
N GLN A 13 -11.76 2.72 12.36
CA GLN A 13 -10.43 2.17 12.63
C GLN A 13 -10.03 1.08 11.62
N ILE A 14 -10.99 0.30 11.13
CA ILE A 14 -10.77 -0.71 10.08
C ILE A 14 -10.44 -0.04 8.74
N ASP A 15 -11.16 1.02 8.38
CA ASP A 15 -10.95 1.73 7.10
C ASP A 15 -9.56 2.38 7.00
N ILE A 16 -9.03 2.87 8.13
CA ILE A 16 -7.66 3.41 8.26
C ILE A 16 -6.62 2.30 8.07
N ILE A 17 -6.85 1.10 8.62
CA ILE A 17 -5.92 -0.04 8.49
C ILE A 17 -5.94 -0.60 7.07
N GLN A 18 -7.09 -0.53 6.37
CA GLN A 18 -7.26 -1.03 5.01
C GLN A 18 -6.84 -0.03 3.92
N GLY A 19 -6.46 1.20 4.28
CA GLY A 19 -5.90 2.18 3.33
C GLY A 19 -6.91 2.74 2.32
N SER A 20 -8.17 2.95 2.73
CA SER A 20 -9.14 3.66 1.88
C SER A 20 -8.83 5.16 1.85
N SER A 21 -8.53 5.68 0.65
CA SER A 21 -8.21 7.09 0.40
C SER A 21 -9.37 8.04 0.68
N ASP A 22 -10.60 7.53 0.68
CA ASP A 22 -11.81 8.35 0.60
C ASP A 22 -12.21 8.99 1.93
N ASN A 23 -11.52 8.64 3.03
CA ASN A 23 -11.79 9.15 4.40
C ASN A 23 -10.57 9.80 5.08
N LEU A 24 -9.52 10.12 4.33
CA LEU A 24 -8.37 10.83 4.88
C LEU A 24 -8.73 12.31 5.10
N ILE A 25 -8.81 12.74 6.36
CA ILE A 25 -8.81 14.18 6.68
C ILE A 25 -7.40 14.68 6.44
N ILE A 26 -7.14 15.19 5.23
CA ILE A 26 -5.89 15.85 4.87
C ILE A 26 -5.98 17.29 5.39
N PRO A 27 -5.10 17.73 6.32
CA PRO A 27 -5.03 19.13 6.72
C PRO A 27 -4.83 20.02 5.49
N SER A 28 -5.51 21.17 5.43
CA SER A 28 -5.56 22.04 4.24
C SER A 28 -4.18 22.48 3.73
N GLU A 29 -3.17 22.49 4.60
CA GLU A 29 -1.77 22.77 4.26
C GLU A 29 -1.14 21.74 3.31
N TYR A 30 -1.71 20.54 3.18
CA TYR A 30 -1.21 19.46 2.31
C TYR A 30 -2.07 19.23 1.05
N GLN A 31 -3.20 19.91 0.89
CA GLN A 31 -4.06 19.77 -0.30
C GLN A 31 -3.38 20.28 -1.59
N GLN A 32 -2.53 21.29 -1.48
CA GLN A 32 -1.89 21.95 -2.64
C GLN A 32 -0.91 21.05 -3.40
N LEU A 33 -0.49 19.91 -2.84
CA LEU A 33 0.40 18.95 -3.51
C LEU A 33 -0.31 18.08 -4.55
N LEU A 34 -1.65 18.04 -4.56
CA LEU A 34 -2.44 17.13 -5.41
C LEU A 34 -2.83 17.75 -6.77
N ASP A 35 -2.90 19.08 -6.88
CA ASP A 35 -3.41 19.78 -8.08
C ASP A 35 -2.36 19.97 -9.21
N SER A 36 -1.08 19.66 -8.96
CA SER A 36 0.00 19.95 -9.93
C SER A 36 0.22 18.86 -11.00
N SER A 37 -0.55 17.76 -11.02
CA SER A 37 -0.21 16.55 -11.77
C SER A 37 -1.07 16.27 -13.01
N SER A 38 -1.41 17.29 -13.80
CA SER A 38 -1.88 17.10 -15.19
C SER A 38 -0.74 16.72 -16.17
N GLN A 39 0.28 16.00 -15.69
CA GLN A 39 1.37 15.47 -16.50
C GLN A 39 1.14 13.97 -16.68
N SER A 40 0.83 13.54 -17.90
CA SER A 40 0.85 12.16 -18.41
C SER A 40 1.37 11.13 -17.40
N LEU A 41 0.46 10.57 -16.61
CA LEU A 41 0.76 9.65 -15.52
C LEU A 41 1.29 8.34 -16.10
N LYS A 42 2.60 8.23 -16.29
CA LYS A 42 3.23 6.91 -16.20
C LYS A 42 2.93 6.44 -14.77
N GLN A 43 1.98 5.50 -14.65
CA GLN A 43 1.61 4.90 -13.38
C GLN A 43 2.83 4.13 -12.84
N SER A 44 3.74 4.83 -12.17
CA SER A 44 4.87 4.17 -11.52
C SER A 44 4.29 3.28 -10.44
N LEU A 45 4.79 2.05 -10.35
CA LEU A 45 4.39 1.10 -9.32
C LEU A 45 4.87 1.57 -7.93
N GLY A 46 5.71 2.61 -7.89
CA GLY A 46 6.29 3.22 -6.70
C GLY A 46 7.45 2.41 -6.13
N GLU A 47 8.11 2.94 -5.12
CA GLU A 47 9.36 2.38 -4.58
C GLU A 47 9.16 1.15 -3.69
N CYS A 48 10.18 0.30 -3.64
CA CYS A 48 10.27 -0.90 -2.81
C CYS A 48 10.27 -0.53 -1.33
N PHE A 49 9.38 -1.14 -0.53
CA PHE A 49 9.29 -0.84 0.91
C PHE A 49 10.51 -1.28 1.73
N ILE A 50 11.42 -2.05 1.14
CA ILE A 50 12.59 -2.61 1.83
C ILE A 50 13.82 -1.72 1.64
N CYS A 51 14.12 -1.33 0.39
CA CYS A 51 15.29 -0.52 0.09
C CYS A 51 14.98 0.95 -0.17
N LEU A 52 13.72 1.31 -0.45
CA LEU A 52 13.29 2.66 -0.80
C LEU A 52 14.14 3.30 -1.93
N SER A 53 14.64 2.47 -2.85
CA SER A 53 15.58 2.90 -3.90
C SER A 53 15.21 2.39 -5.28
N GLU A 54 14.53 1.25 -5.36
CA GLU A 54 14.18 0.59 -6.63
C GLU A 54 12.66 0.48 -6.74
N GLU A 55 12.13 0.43 -7.96
CA GLU A 55 10.69 0.26 -8.18
C GLU A 55 10.20 -1.13 -7.74
N LYS A 56 8.96 -1.20 -7.27
CA LYS A 56 8.29 -2.47 -6.95
C LYS A 56 8.07 -3.28 -8.21
N GLN A 57 8.46 -4.54 -8.16
CA GLN A 57 8.35 -5.48 -9.29
C GLN A 57 7.80 -6.84 -8.86
N LEU A 58 7.68 -7.12 -7.56
CA LEU A 58 7.29 -8.43 -7.05
C LEU A 58 6.02 -8.37 -6.20
N ALA A 59 4.99 -9.09 -6.67
CA ALA A 59 3.79 -9.40 -5.89
C ALA A 59 3.96 -10.71 -5.12
N CYS A 60 3.64 -10.70 -3.83
CA CYS A 60 3.73 -11.85 -2.94
C CYS A 60 2.56 -12.82 -3.14
N MET A 61 2.80 -14.08 -3.51
CA MET A 61 1.72 -15.07 -3.64
C MET A 61 1.57 -15.91 -2.36
N PRO A 62 0.33 -16.20 -1.89
CA PRO A 62 -0.93 -15.96 -2.59
C PRO A 62 -1.64 -14.64 -2.25
N CYS A 63 -1.08 -13.76 -1.40
CA CYS A 63 -1.79 -12.56 -0.93
C CYS A 63 -1.90 -11.42 -1.95
N GLY A 64 -1.11 -11.43 -3.02
CA GLY A 64 -1.15 -10.46 -4.12
C GLY A 64 -0.46 -9.12 -3.86
N HIS A 65 0.00 -8.84 -2.64
CA HIS A 65 0.62 -7.55 -2.30
C HIS A 65 1.93 -7.30 -3.06
N LEU A 66 1.95 -6.22 -3.85
CA LEU A 66 3.13 -5.68 -4.54
C LEU A 66 3.92 -4.80 -3.58
N CYS A 67 5.10 -5.25 -3.14
CA CYS A 67 5.81 -4.58 -2.03
C CYS A 67 7.34 -4.50 -2.17
N ALA A 68 7.95 -5.26 -3.09
CA ALA A 68 9.40 -5.40 -3.18
C ALA A 68 9.93 -5.29 -4.62
N CYS A 69 11.16 -4.81 -4.75
CA CYS A 69 11.97 -4.98 -5.96
C CYS A 69 12.56 -6.40 -6.02
N VAL A 70 13.13 -6.79 -7.16
CA VAL A 70 13.67 -8.13 -7.38
C VAL A 70 14.79 -8.51 -6.39
N PRO A 71 15.81 -7.66 -6.15
CA PRO A 71 16.87 -7.98 -5.19
C PRO A 71 16.35 -8.22 -3.76
N CYS A 72 15.47 -7.35 -3.28
CA CYS A 72 14.92 -7.48 -1.92
C CYS A 72 14.00 -8.69 -1.76
N GLY A 73 13.32 -9.12 -2.83
CA GLY A 73 12.44 -10.29 -2.81
C GLY A 73 13.12 -11.59 -2.37
N TYR A 74 14.40 -11.79 -2.71
CA TYR A 74 15.12 -13.04 -2.40
C TYR A 74 15.27 -13.31 -0.89
N ALA A 75 15.37 -12.24 -0.09
CA ALA A 75 15.50 -12.33 1.36
C ALA A 75 14.15 -12.54 2.08
N LEU A 76 13.03 -12.30 1.41
CA LEU A 76 11.72 -12.34 2.03
C LEU A 76 11.19 -13.78 2.13
N ARG A 77 10.55 -14.07 3.27
CA ARG A 77 9.82 -15.33 3.54
C ARG A 77 8.34 -15.12 3.85
N SER A 78 7.99 -13.89 4.25
CA SER A 78 6.63 -13.45 4.54
C SER A 78 6.39 -12.07 3.96
N CYS A 79 5.15 -11.79 3.56
CA CYS A 79 4.75 -10.52 2.99
C CYS A 79 4.95 -9.38 4.02
N PRO A 80 5.68 -8.31 3.71
CA PRO A 80 5.86 -7.16 4.60
C PRO A 80 4.55 -6.45 4.97
N ILE A 81 3.53 -6.52 4.11
CA ILE A 81 2.25 -5.84 4.30
C ILE A 81 1.34 -6.66 5.23
N CYS A 82 1.02 -7.90 4.86
CA CYS A 82 0.04 -8.72 5.58
C CYS A 82 0.63 -9.86 6.42
N ARG A 83 1.96 -10.00 6.45
CA ARG A 83 2.72 -11.05 7.17
C ARG A 83 2.47 -12.49 6.72
N GLN A 84 1.64 -12.70 5.68
CA GLN A 84 1.38 -14.02 5.13
C GLN A 84 2.63 -14.64 4.51
N LYS A 85 2.85 -15.95 4.75
CA LYS A 85 3.98 -16.71 4.19
C LYS A 85 3.96 -16.66 2.67
N ILE A 86 5.09 -16.31 2.07
CA ILE A 86 5.26 -16.21 0.62
C ILE A 86 5.55 -17.60 0.07
N ARG A 87 4.75 -18.04 -0.91
CA ARG A 87 4.97 -19.30 -1.64
C ARG A 87 5.81 -19.09 -2.90
N CYS A 88 5.51 -18.02 -3.62
CA CYS A 88 6.28 -17.57 -4.77
C CYS A 88 6.07 -16.07 -4.97
N PHE A 89 6.87 -15.48 -5.86
CA PHE A 89 6.65 -14.11 -6.32
C PHE A 89 6.14 -14.12 -7.76
N MET A 90 5.20 -13.24 -8.06
CA MET A 90 4.84 -12.90 -9.43
C MET A 90 5.53 -11.59 -9.79
N ARG A 91 6.29 -11.60 -10.90
CA ARG A 91 6.94 -10.40 -11.40
C ARG A 91 5.93 -9.58 -12.21
N ILE A 92 5.86 -8.29 -11.89
CA ILE A 92 5.07 -7.29 -12.62
C ILE A 92 6.07 -6.36 -13.31
N SER A 93 5.85 -6.14 -14.61
CA SER A 93 6.61 -5.19 -15.44
C SER A 93 5.62 -4.22 -16.07
N SER A 94 5.91 -2.93 -15.96
CA SER A 94 5.22 -1.83 -16.65
C SER A 94 5.72 -1.66 -18.09
#